data_AF-A0A4R1R9I3-F1
#
_entry.id   AF-A0A4R1R9I3-F1
#
_cell.length_a   1.000
_cell.length_b   1.000
_cell.length_c   1.000
_cell.angle_alpha   90.00
_cell.angle_beta   90.00
_cell.angle_gamma   90.00
#
_symmetry.space_group_name_H-M   'P 1'
#
loop_
_entity.id
_entity.type
_entity.pdbx_description
1 polymer ?
#
loop_
_entity_poly.entity_id
_entity_poly.type
_entity_poly.pdbx_seq_one_letter_code
_entity_poly.pdbx_strand_id
1 'polypeptide(L)'
;MYWTLTSEPFPLAAVDLNGVKPQFLRKEIEYPTTEHADTIVVYPNALYGHLVTENGRAMRCGVGVGKQEGFNFRGEIGILRQAERPH
;
A
#
# COMPACT_ATOMS: atom_id res chain seq x y z
N MET A 1 2.54 8.67 17.20
CA MET A 1 3.70 9.51 16.84
C MET A 1 4.76 8.57 16.28
N TYR A 2 5.13 8.69 15.00
CA TYR A 2 6.23 7.90 14.43
C TYR A 2 7.53 8.69 14.63
N TRP A 3 8.51 8.05 15.26
CA TRP A 3 9.84 8.57 15.59
C TRP A 3 10.66 8.81 14.32
N THR A 4 11.46 9.88 14.30
CA THR A 4 12.42 10.19 13.23
C THR A 4 13.56 9.18 13.23
N LEU A 5 13.54 8.24 12.29
CA LEU A 5 14.72 7.48 11.89
C LEU A 5 15.61 8.40 11.02
N THR A 6 16.41 9.24 11.67
CA THR A 6 17.33 10.21 11.02
C THR A 6 18.51 9.54 10.27
N SER A 7 18.54 8.21 10.15
CA SER A 7 19.59 7.45 9.47
C SER A 7 19.19 6.90 8.09
N GLU A 8 18.02 7.26 7.56
CA GLU A 8 17.59 6.77 6.24
C GLU A 8 18.00 7.75 5.12
N PRO A 9 18.47 7.25 3.96
CA PRO A 9 18.96 8.08 2.85
C PRO A 9 17.90 9.02 2.25
N PHE A 10 16.62 8.84 2.58
CA PHE A 10 15.50 9.66 2.14
C PHE A 10 14.62 10.05 3.33
N PRO A 11 14.87 11.21 3.97
CA PRO A 11 14.02 11.66 5.06
C PRO A 11 12.62 11.93 4.51
N LEU A 12 11.67 11.07 4.88
CA LEU A 12 10.26 11.34 4.66
C LEU A 12 9.91 12.57 5.52
N ALA A 13 9.50 13.66 4.88
CA ALA A 13 8.93 14.80 5.61
C ALA A 13 7.80 14.27 6.50
N ALA A 14 7.65 14.82 7.72
CA ALA A 14 6.55 14.46 8.59
C ALA A 14 5.23 14.66 7.82
N VAL A 15 4.65 13.56 7.34
CA VAL A 15 3.41 13.61 6.59
C VAL A 15 2.35 14.08 7.56
N ASP A 16 1.70 15.21 7.25
CA ASP A 16 0.56 15.69 8.02
C ASP A 16 -0.61 14.73 7.78
N LEU A 17 -0.79 13.79 8.71
CA LEU A 17 -1.84 12.79 8.65
C LEU A 17 -3.22 13.37 8.99
N ASN A 18 -3.34 14.65 9.38
CA ASN A 18 -4.63 15.25 9.74
C ASN A 18 -5.63 15.26 8.58
N GLY A 19 -5.15 15.28 7.32
CA GLY A 19 -5.99 15.18 6.13
C GLY A 19 -6.40 13.76 5.73
N VAL A 20 -5.78 12.73 6.32
CA VAL A 20 -6.02 11.33 5.98
C VAL A 20 -6.93 10.69 7.01
N LYS A 21 -8.09 10.17 6.58
CA LYS A 21 -8.97 9.45 7.49
C LYS A 21 -8.21 8.27 8.12
N PRO A 22 -8.27 8.05 9.45
CA PRO A 22 -7.51 7.01 10.15
C PRO A 22 -7.66 5.60 9.57
N GLN A 23 -8.81 5.31 8.93
CA GLN A 23 -9.08 4.05 8.25
C GLN A 23 -8.10 3.71 7.11
N PHE A 24 -7.51 4.73 6.45
CA PHE A 24 -6.56 4.59 5.34
C PHE A 24 -5.10 4.58 5.78
N LEU A 25 -4.84 4.78 7.08
CA LEU A 25 -3.50 4.66 7.61
C LEU A 25 -3.03 3.20 7.54
N ARG A 26 -1.71 3.06 7.40
CA ARG A 26 -1.05 1.76 7.36
C ARG A 26 -1.39 0.97 8.61
N LYS A 27 -1.96 -0.22 8.44
CA LYS A 27 -2.37 -1.09 9.54
C LYS A 27 -2.19 -2.56 9.16
N GLU A 28 -1.61 -3.33 10.06
CA GLU A 28 -1.63 -4.79 9.95
C GLU A 28 -3.02 -5.32 10.31
N ILE A 29 -3.55 -6.19 9.47
CA ILE A 29 -4.86 -6.82 9.65
C ILE A 29 -4.75 -8.33 9.46
N GLU A 30 -5.68 -9.05 10.07
CA GLU A 30 -5.96 -10.43 9.65
C GLU A 30 -6.52 -10.40 8.23
N TYR A 31 -5.96 -11.24 7.37
CA TYR A 31 -6.28 -11.30 5.96
C TYR A 31 -6.22 -12.76 5.50
N PRO A 32 -7.31 -13.52 5.72
CA PRO A 32 -7.39 -14.90 5.25
C PRO A 32 -7.44 -14.88 3.72
N THR A 33 -6.35 -15.31 3.10
CA THR A 33 -6.18 -15.32 1.65
C THR A 33 -5.43 -16.58 1.21
N THR A 34 -5.61 -16.97 -0.05
CA THR A 34 -4.83 -18.01 -0.73
C THR A 34 -3.65 -17.44 -1.52
N GLU A 35 -3.56 -16.11 -1.61
CA GLU A 35 -2.45 -15.41 -2.24
C GLU A 35 -1.14 -15.66 -1.50
N HIS A 36 -0.03 -15.70 -2.23
CA HIS A 36 1.29 -15.88 -1.66
C HIS A 36 1.72 -14.64 -0.85
N ALA A 37 2.62 -14.85 0.12
CA ALA A 37 3.29 -13.72 0.78
C ALA A 37 4.05 -12.88 -0.27
N ASP A 38 4.14 -11.58 -0.04
CA ASP A 38 4.69 -10.59 -0.99
C ASP A 38 3.75 -10.21 -2.16
N THR A 39 2.55 -10.78 -2.24
CA THR A 39 1.53 -10.34 -3.21
C THR A 39 0.85 -9.05 -2.76
N ILE A 40 0.63 -8.11 -3.68
CA ILE A 40 -0.18 -6.90 -3.43
C ILE A 40 -1.57 -7.07 -4.04
N VAL A 41 -2.59 -7.07 -3.19
CA VAL A 41 -3.99 -7.11 -3.62
C VAL A 41 -4.61 -5.71 -3.52
N VAL A 42 -5.07 -5.17 -4.64
CA VAL A 42 -5.67 -3.83 -4.71
C VAL A 42 -7.18 -3.94 -4.86
N TYR A 43 -7.91 -3.19 -4.02
CA TYR A 43 -9.37 -3.06 -4.08
C TYR A 43 -9.74 -1.61 -4.48
N PRO A 44 -9.91 -1.32 -5.77
CA PRO A 44 -10.11 0.05 -6.25
C PRO A 44 -11.37 0.71 -5.68
N ASN A 45 -12.46 -0.05 -5.53
CA ASN A 45 -13.73 0.44 -4.97
C ASN A 45 -13.62 0.83 -3.49
N ALA A 46 -12.73 0.17 -2.74
CA ALA A 46 -12.55 0.40 -1.31
C ALA A 46 -11.37 1.32 -1.00
N LEU A 47 -10.58 1.70 -2.02
CA LEU A 47 -9.36 2.50 -1.89
C LEU A 47 -8.34 1.88 -0.93
N TYR A 48 -8.22 0.55 -0.93
CA TYR A 48 -7.25 -0.20 -0.12
C TYR A 48 -6.31 -1.03 -0.98
N GLY A 49 -5.03 -1.04 -0.62
CA GLY A 49 -4.04 -2.03 -1.03
C GLY A 49 -3.64 -2.89 0.16
N HIS A 50 -3.51 -4.19 -0.06
CA HIS A 50 -3.10 -5.17 0.93
C HIS A 50 -1.82 -5.83 0.46
N LEU A 51 -0.71 -5.58 1.14
CA LEU A 51 0.50 -6.36 0.98
C LEU A 51 0.36 -7.61 1.84
N VAL A 52 0.19 -8.77 1.21
CA VAL A 52 0.03 -10.05 1.88
C VAL A 52 1.35 -10.39 2.58
N THR A 53 1.23 -10.70 3.86
CA THR A 53 2.35 -11.15 4.69
C THR A 53 2.10 -12.59 5.11
N GLU A 54 3.07 -13.19 5.78
CA GLU A 54 2.92 -14.53 6.33
C GLU A 54 1.82 -14.60 7.42
N ASN A 55 1.47 -15.82 7.81
CA ASN A 55 0.56 -16.11 8.93
C ASN A 55 -0.87 -15.57 8.75
N GLY A 56 -1.37 -15.49 7.52
CA GLY A 56 -2.75 -15.04 7.23
C GLY A 56 -2.97 -13.58 7.58
N ARG A 57 -1.93 -12.75 7.44
CA ARG A 57 -1.98 -11.30 7.68
C ARG A 57 -1.71 -10.52 6.41
N ALA A 58 -2.08 -9.25 6.44
CA ALA A 58 -1.66 -8.31 5.42
C ALA A 58 -1.43 -6.93 6.02
N MET A 59 -0.52 -6.18 5.40
CA MET A 59 -0.37 -4.77 5.63
C MET A 59 -1.35 -4.00 4.73
N ARG A 60 -2.39 -3.43 5.33
CA ARG A 60 -3.37 -2.60 4.62
C ARG A 60 -2.90 -1.15 4.57
N CYS A 61 -2.92 -0.56 3.38
CA CYS A 61 -2.65 0.85 3.12
C CYS A 61 -3.80 1.46 2.31
N GLY A 62 -4.09 2.75 2.51
CA GLY A 62 -4.93 3.50 1.57
C GLY A 62 -4.23 3.69 0.24
N VAL A 63 -4.97 3.57 -0.87
CA VAL A 63 -4.46 3.81 -2.23
C VAL A 63 -5.27 4.88 -2.95
N GLY A 64 -4.60 5.74 -3.69
CA GLY A 64 -5.24 6.67 -4.61
C GLY A 64 -5.49 5.99 -5.95
N VAL A 65 -6.73 6.00 -6.42
CA VAL A 65 -7.13 5.37 -7.69
C VAL A 65 -7.54 6.47 -8.67
N GLY A 66 -6.88 6.53 -9.83
CA GLY A 66 -7.24 7.46 -10.90
C GLY A 66 -8.63 7.16 -11.46
N LYS A 67 -9.41 8.22 -11.76
CA LYS A 67 -10.84 8.12 -12.14
C LYS A 67 -11.12 7.26 -13.38
N GLN A 68 -10.17 7.16 -14.31
CA GLN A 68 -10.36 6.45 -15.59
C GLN A 68 -9.45 5.22 -15.68
N GLU A 69 -8.15 5.39 -15.46
CA GLU A 69 -7.16 4.31 -15.63
C GLU A 69 -7.25 3.24 -14.51
N GLY A 70 -7.59 3.64 -13.29
CA GLY A 70 -7.58 2.75 -12.13
C GLY A 70 -8.70 1.72 -12.07
N PHE A 71 -9.77 1.88 -12.87
CA PHE A 71 -10.91 0.95 -12.92
C PHE A 71 -10.88 0.02 -14.15
N ASN A 72 -10.05 0.33 -15.15
CA ASN A 72 -10.03 -0.37 -16.44
C ASN A 72 -9.17 -1.63 -16.42
N PHE A 73 -8.28 -1.77 -15.43
CA PHE A 73 -7.44 -2.95 -15.29
C PHE A 73 -8.04 -3.94 -14.29
N ARG A 74 -8.13 -5.21 -14.69
CA ARG A 74 -8.46 -6.35 -13.83
C ARG A 74 -7.60 -7.53 -14.25
N GLY A 75 -6.81 -8.06 -13.33
CA GLY A 75 -5.95 -9.21 -13.58
C GLY A 75 -4.78 -9.26 -12.62
N GLU A 76 -3.93 -10.24 -12.84
CA GLU A 76 -2.68 -10.45 -12.13
C GLU A 76 -1.52 -10.05 -13.04
N ILE A 77 -0.55 -9.30 -12.50
CA ILE A 77 0.69 -8.97 -13.20
C ILE A 77 1.86 -9.11 -12.24
N GLY A 78 3.01 -9.53 -12.76
CA GLY A 78 4.28 -9.37 -12.07
C GLY A 78 4.77 -7.93 -12.15
N ILE A 79 5.36 -7.42 -11.06
CA ILE A 79 6.00 -6.10 -11.05
C ILE A 79 7.18 -6.12 -12.03
N LEU A 80 7.05 -5.41 -13.16
CA LEU A 80 8.06 -5.40 -14.22
C LEU A 80 9.21 -4.41 -13.94
N ARG A 81 8.91 -3.33 -13.20
CA ARG A 81 9.87 -2.27 -12.90
C ARG A 81 9.57 -1.66 -11.53
N GLN A 82 10.59 -1.65 -10.68
CA GLN A 82 10.64 -0.84 -9.48
C GLN A 82 11.79 0.14 -9.62
N ALA A 83 11.52 1.42 -9.40
CA ALA A 83 12.53 2.47 -9.45
C ALA A 83 12.31 3.42 -8.29
N GLU A 84 13.39 3.79 -7.63
CA GLU A 84 13.35 4.74 -6.51
C GLU A 84 13.00 6.16 -6.98
N ARG A 85 13.49 6.55 -8.17
CA ARG A 85 13.13 7.79 -8.86
C ARG A 85 13.01 7.54 -10.37
N PRO A 86 11.80 7.36 -10.90
CA PRO A 86 11.60 7.33 -12.35
C PRO A 86 11.81 8.74 -12.92
N HIS A 87 12.49 8.79 -14.07
CA HIS A 87 12.63 9.99 -14.91
C HIS A 87 11.39 10.19 -15.78
#